data_AF-A0A1W9GW66-F1
#
_entry.id   AF-A0A1W9GW66-F1
#
_cell.length_a   1.000
_cell.length_b   1.000
_cell.length_c   1.000
_cell.angle_alpha   90.00
_cell.angle_beta   90.00
_cell.angle_gamma   90.00
#
_symmetry.space_group_name_H-M   'P 1'
#
loop_
_entity.id
_entity.type
_entity.pdbx_description
1 polymer ?
#
loop_
_entity_poly.entity_id
_entity_poly.type
_entity_poly.pdbx_seq_one_letter_code
_entity_poly.pdbx_strand_id
1 'polypeptide(L)' 'MKGLFRLVIVLAIITPVTIFFGYIIMDEGDQFTSEHYMVTGLSMVPLIFALLVKFLMTGAEKDKE' A
#
# COMPACT_ATOMS: atom_id res chain seq x y z
N MET A 1 15.08 4.05 -12.35
CA MET A 1 14.42 4.24 -11.03
C MET A 1 12.92 4.55 -11.13
N LYS A 2 12.47 5.46 -12.00
CA LYS A 2 11.04 5.84 -12.10
C LYS A 2 10.08 4.66 -12.37
N GLY A 3 10.47 3.67 -13.18
CA GLY A 3 9.65 2.48 -13.46
C GLY A 3 9.53 1.53 -12.26
N LEU A 4 10.66 1.17 -11.64
CA LEU A 4 10.69 0.36 -10.42
C LEU A 4 9.87 0.98 -9.28
N PHE A 5 9.96 2.30 -9.12
CA PHE A 5 9.21 3.00 -8.08
C PHE A 5 7.70 2.98 -8.32
N ARG A 6 7.25 3.11 -9.60
CA ARG A 6 5.83 2.90 -9.94
C ARG A 6 5.38 1.48 -9.64
N LEU A 7 6.22 0.49 -9.94
CA LEU A 7 5.93 -0.90 -9.61
C LEU A 7 5.74 -1.09 -8.10
N VAL A 8 6.61 -0.51 -7.27
CA VAL A 8 6.47 -0.56 -5.80
C VAL A 8 5.15 0.06 -5.34
N ILE A 9 4.76 1.22 -5.88
CA ILE A 9 3.46 1.84 -5.55
C ILE A 9 2.29 0.93 -5.94
N VAL A 10 2.33 0.36 -7.15
CA VAL A 10 1.27 -0.54 -7.63
C VAL A 10 1.14 -1.78 -6.74
N LEU A 11 2.27 -2.43 -6.41
CA LEU A 11 2.28 -3.59 -5.53
C LEU A 11 1.79 -3.24 -4.12
N ALA A 12 2.18 -2.08 -3.60
CA ALA A 12 1.75 -1.60 -2.29
C ALA A 12 0.25 -1.25 -2.22
N ILE A 13 -0.39 -0.92 -3.36
CA ILE A 13 -1.85 -0.76 -3.45
C ILE A 13 -2.54 -2.12 -3.59
N ILE A 14 -2.01 -3.02 -4.41
CA ILE A 14 -2.65 -4.32 -4.67
C ILE A 14 -2.66 -5.22 -3.43
N THR A 15 -1.61 -5.13 -2.60
CA THR A 15 -1.48 -5.95 -1.37
C THR A 15 -2.67 -5.81 -0.41
N PRO A 16 -3.04 -4.61 0.09
CA PRO A 16 -4.19 -4.45 0.99
C PRO A 16 -5.52 -4.84 0.34
N VAL A 17 -5.69 -4.58 -0.96
CA VAL A 17 -6.88 -5.00 -1.72
C VAL A 17 -6.99 -6.53 -1.73
N THR A 18 -5.88 -7.21 -2.00
CA THR A 18 -5.84 -8.68 -2.04
C THR A 18 -6.07 -9.29 -0.66
N ILE A 19 -5.52 -8.70 0.40
CA ILE A 19 -5.76 -9.15 1.78
C ILE A 19 -7.24 -9.03 2.14
N PHE A 20 -7.86 -7.89 1.82
CA PHE A 20 -9.28 -7.65 2.09
C PHE A 20 -10.17 -8.68 1.37
N PHE A 21 -10.02 -8.83 0.04
CA PHE A 21 -10.78 -9.83 -0.72
C PHE A 21 -10.41 -11.28 -0.33
N GLY A 22 -9.19 -11.51 0.11
CA GLY A 22 -8.76 -12.78 0.69
C GLY A 22 -9.63 -13.15 1.88
N TYR A 23 -9.84 -12.24 2.83
CA TYR A 23 -10.73 -12.49 3.97
C TYR A 23 -12.18 -12.75 3.56
N ILE A 24 -12.70 -12.07 2.51
CA ILE A 24 -14.04 -12.36 1.98
C ILE A 24 -14.17 -13.82 1.54
N ILE A 25 -13.17 -14.31 0.80
CA ILE A 25 -13.22 -15.64 0.19
C ILE A 25 -12.91 -16.74 1.22
N MET A 26 -11.96 -16.49 2.11
CA MET A 26 -11.44 -17.48 3.05
C MET A 26 -12.33 -17.66 4.29
N ASP A 27 -13.06 -16.63 4.69
CA ASP A 27 -13.78 -16.60 5.98
C ASP A 27 -15.30 -16.64 5.84
N GLU A 28 -15.83 -17.21 4.76
CA GLU A 28 -17.27 -17.33 4.48
C GLU A 28 -18.07 -16.01 4.57
N GLY A 29 -17.39 -14.85 4.53
CA GLY A 29 -17.99 -13.53 4.70
C GLY A 29 -17.81 -12.87 6.06
N ASP A 30 -17.14 -13.48 7.05
CA ASP A 30 -16.77 -12.87 8.34
C ASP A 30 -15.51 -11.98 8.25
N GLN A 31 -15.36 -11.26 7.14
CA GLN A 31 -14.29 -10.29 6.97
C GLN A 31 -14.43 -9.06 7.90
N PHE A 32 -15.59 -8.86 8.51
CA PHE A 32 -15.95 -7.63 9.22
C PHE A 32 -15.53 -7.67 10.69
N THR A 33 -14.44 -8.37 11.00
CA THR A 33 -13.85 -8.46 12.33
C THR A 33 -12.75 -7.42 12.53
N SER A 34 -12.45 -7.11 13.79
CA SER A 34 -11.44 -6.10 14.13
C SER A 34 -10.05 -6.54 13.66
N GLU A 35 -9.78 -7.84 13.70
CA GLU A 35 -8.54 -8.48 13.30
C GLU A 35 -8.30 -8.34 11.79
N HIS A 36 -9.31 -8.63 10.97
CA HIS A 36 -9.22 -8.52 9.51
C HIS A 36 -9.03 -7.07 9.06
N TYR A 37 -9.71 -6.13 9.70
CA TYR A 37 -9.48 -4.70 9.47
C TYR A 37 -8.09 -4.24 9.92
N MET A 38 -7.61 -4.73 11.06
CA MET A 38 -6.28 -4.40 11.55
C MET A 38 -5.20 -4.88 10.56
N VAL A 39 -5.27 -6.12 10.09
CA VAL A 39 -4.29 -6.66 9.13
C VAL A 39 -4.38 -5.93 7.79
N THR A 40 -5.59 -5.68 7.29
CA THR A 40 -5.81 -4.90 6.07
C THR A 40 -5.22 -3.48 6.21
N GLY A 41 -5.47 -2.81 7.34
CA GLY A 41 -4.92 -1.49 7.61
C GLY A 41 -3.40 -1.47 7.72
N LEU A 42 -2.80 -2.43 8.43
CA LEU A 42 -1.34 -2.56 8.56
C LEU A 42 -0.67 -2.82 7.21
N SER A 43 -1.35 -3.52 6.29
CA SER A 43 -0.81 -3.76 4.96
C SER A 43 -0.75 -2.53 4.05
N MET A 44 -1.33 -1.39 4.47
CA MET A 44 -1.17 -0.08 3.81
C MET A 44 0.17 0.60 4.15
N VAL A 45 0.88 0.16 5.19
CA VAL A 45 2.13 0.77 5.65
C VAL A 45 3.18 0.91 4.52
N PRO A 46 3.44 -0.11 3.69
CA PRO A 46 4.36 0.01 2.56
C PRO A 46 3.97 1.12 1.57
N LEU A 47 2.66 1.33 1.33
CA LEU A 47 2.19 2.39 0.43
C LEU A 47 2.46 3.77 1.02
N ILE A 48 2.20 3.95 2.32
CA ILE A 48 2.47 5.21 3.03
C ILE A 48 3.97 5.56 2.89
N PHE A 49 4.86 4.62 3.18
CA PHE A 49 6.31 4.85 3.04
C PHE A 49 6.73 5.13 1.59
N ALA A 50 6.19 4.39 0.62
CA ALA A 50 6.46 4.66 -0.79
C ALA A 50 6.03 6.09 -1.17
N LEU A 51 4.86 6.55 -0.73
CA LEU A 51 4.39 7.91 -1.00
C LEU A 51 5.23 8.97 -0.28
N LEU A 52 5.68 8.72 0.94
CA LEU A 52 6.59 9.62 1.66
C LEU A 52 7.93 9.76 0.93
N VAL A 53 8.52 8.66 0.48
CA VAL A 53 9.74 8.69 -0.33
C VAL A 53 9.51 9.48 -1.62
N LYS A 54 8.37 9.27 -2.30
CA LYS A 54 8.01 10.04 -3.51
C LYS A 54 7.96 11.54 -3.22
N PHE A 55 7.32 11.92 -2.12
CA PHE A 55 7.18 13.30 -1.70
C PHE A 55 8.54 13.95 -1.47
N LEU A 56 9.41 13.30 -0.70
CA LEU A 56 10.77 13.78 -0.42
C LEU A 56 11.60 13.91 -1.71
N MET A 57 11.53 12.92 -2.60
CA MET A 57 12.22 12.97 -3.90
C MET A 57 11.72 14.09 -4.80
N THR A 58 10.42 14.41 -4.75
CA THR A 58 9.83 15.52 -5.54
C THR A 58 10.34 16.87 -5.05
N GLY A 59 10.54 17.04 -3.74
CA GLY A 59 11.17 18.24 -3.18
C GLY A 59 12.64 18.36 -3.61
N ALA A 60 13.40 17.27 -3.52
CA ALA A 60 14.82 17.26 -3.87
C ALA A 60 15.12 17.48 -5.38
N GLU A 61 14.17 17.17 -6.27
CA GLU A 61 14.30 17.45 -7.71
C GLU A 61 14.09 18.95 -8.03
N LYS A 62 13.35 19.72 -7.21
CA LYS A 62 13.11 21.15 -7.44
C LYS A 62 14.31 22.05 -7.15
N ASP A 63 15.23 21.61 -6.28
CA ASP A 63 16.42 22.39 -5.90
C ASP A 63 17.60 22.21 -6.89
N LYS A 64 17.40 21.52 -8.01
CA LYS A 64 18.43 21.24 -9.04
C LYS A 64 18.24 22.00 -10.36
N GLU A 65 17.29 22.93 -10.42
CA GLU A 65 17.18 23.97 -11.47
C GLU A 65 17.73 25.30 -10.96
#